data_AF-A0A821Q030-F1
#
_entry.id   AF-A0A821Q030-F1
#
_cell.length_a   1.000
_cell.length_b   1.000
_cell.length_c   1.000
_cell.angle_alpha   90.00
_cell.angle_beta   90.00
_cell.angle_gamma   90.00
#
_symmetry.space_group_name_H-M   'P 1'
#
loop_
_entity.id
_entity.type
_entity.pdbx_description
1 polymer ?
#
loop_
_entity_poly.entity_id
_entity_poly.type
_entity_poly.pdbx_seq_one_letter_code
_entity_poly.pdbx_strand_id
1 'polypeptide(L)'
;LHGILKPFLLRRLKSDVEKKLPPKIETKLYVGLAPLQRQWYTKILMKDIDILNSASGKLDKIRLLNILMQLRKCANHPYIFDGAEPGPPYTTDKHLVDNCGKMIILDKLLIKLKEQGSRILIFSQMTRMLDILEDYCIWRNFEYCRLDGQTSHEDRQASIDAYNSPNSTKFVFMLSTRAGGLGINLATADVVVLYDSDWNPQVDLQATDRAHRIGQTKTVNIIN
;
A
#
# COMPACT_ATOMS: atom_id res chain seq x y z
N LEU A 1 14.33 6.49 -32.80
CA LEU A 1 13.95 5.49 -31.77
C LEU A 1 12.75 4.62 -32.18
N HIS A 2 11.56 5.18 -32.44
CA HIS A 2 10.36 4.40 -32.80
C HIS A 2 10.52 3.53 -34.05
N GLY A 3 11.17 4.02 -35.12
CA GLY A 3 11.42 3.23 -36.34
C GLY A 3 12.38 2.05 -36.14
N ILE A 4 13.29 2.15 -35.18
CA ILE A 4 14.24 1.08 -34.83
C ILE A 4 13.56 0.00 -34.00
N LEU A 5 12.69 0.39 -33.06
CA LEU A 5 12.00 -0.55 -32.16
C LEU A 5 10.79 -1.23 -32.82
N LYS A 6 10.18 -0.62 -33.84
CA LYS A 6 8.96 -1.13 -34.51
C LYS A 6 9.05 -2.60 -34.99
N PRO A 7 10.15 -3.09 -35.61
CA PRO A 7 10.24 -4.50 -36.01
C PRO A 7 10.47 -5.46 -34.82
N PHE A 8 10.92 -4.96 -33.66
CA PHE A 8 11.28 -5.79 -32.51
C PHE A 8 10.27 -5.75 -31.36
N LEU A 9 9.41 -4.72 -31.29
CA LEU A 9 8.52 -4.48 -30.16
C LEU A 9 7.11 -4.16 -30.61
N LEU A 10 6.17 -5.04 -30.25
CA LEU A 10 4.74 -4.81 -30.37
C LEU A 10 4.16 -4.38 -29.02
N ARG A 11 3.66 -3.16 -28.93
CA ARG A 11 2.96 -2.63 -27.75
C ARG A 11 1.56 -2.18 -28.15
N ARG A 12 0.55 -2.57 -27.38
CA ARG A 12 -0.85 -2.17 -27.53
C ARG A 12 -1.35 -1.56 -26.22
N LEU A 13 -2.14 -0.50 -26.27
CA LEU A 13 -2.79 0.04 -25.08
C LEU A 13 -4.10 -0.70 -24.83
N LYS A 14 -4.52 -0.77 -23.55
CA LYS A 14 -5.82 -1.38 -23.17
C LYS A 14 -6.98 -0.66 -23.86
N SER A 15 -6.90 0.67 -23.97
CA SER A 15 -7.87 1.52 -24.69
C SER A 15 -8.03 1.16 -26.17
N ASP A 16 -6.98 0.65 -26.80
CA ASP A 16 -6.98 0.36 -28.24
C ASP A 16 -7.66 -0.98 -28.55
N VAL A 17 -7.68 -1.88 -27.56
CA VAL A 17 -8.15 -3.26 -27.71
C VAL A 17 -9.50 -3.48 -27.03
N GLU A 18 -9.68 -2.97 -25.81
CA GLU A 18 -10.86 -3.24 -24.99
C GLU A 18 -11.62 -1.94 -24.70
N LYS A 19 -12.65 -1.67 -25.49
CA LYS A 19 -13.45 -0.44 -25.40
C LYS A 19 -14.43 -0.44 -24.24
N LYS A 20 -14.74 -1.61 -23.63
CA LYS A 20 -15.71 -1.72 -22.54
C LYS A 20 -15.07 -1.64 -21.14
N LEU A 21 -13.74 -1.62 -21.04
CA LEU A 21 -13.05 -1.52 -19.76
C LEU A 21 -13.32 -0.15 -19.14
N PRO A 22 -13.90 -0.06 -17.93
CA PRO A 22 -14.12 1.21 -17.26
C PRO A 22 -12.80 1.97 -17.05
N PRO A 23 -12.82 3.31 -16.99
CA PRO A 23 -11.61 4.09 -16.72
C PRO A 23 -11.09 3.80 -15.30
N LYS A 24 -9.80 4.08 -15.09
CA LYS A 24 -9.22 4.19 -13.74
C LYS A 24 -9.02 5.65 -13.39
N ILE A 25 -9.38 6.03 -12.17
CA ILE A 25 -9.27 7.39 -11.65
C ILE A 25 -8.22 7.37 -10.54
N GLU A 26 -7.17 8.16 -10.66
CA GLU A 26 -6.13 8.27 -9.63
C GLU A 26 -6.31 9.58 -8.85
N THR A 27 -6.43 9.47 -7.53
CA THR A 27 -6.55 10.60 -6.60
C THR A 27 -5.40 10.57 -5.61
N LYS A 28 -4.66 11.67 -5.50
CA LYS A 28 -3.58 11.82 -4.51
C LYS A 28 -4.12 12.48 -3.25
N LEU A 29 -3.98 11.82 -2.11
CA LEU A 29 -4.40 12.32 -0.81
C LEU A 29 -3.19 12.81 -0.02
N TYR A 30 -3.09 14.12 0.16
CA TYR A 30 -2.06 14.71 1.00
C TYR A 30 -2.47 14.63 2.46
N VAL A 31 -1.67 13.89 3.24
CA VAL A 31 -1.95 13.63 4.66
C VAL A 31 -0.86 14.22 5.54
N GLY A 32 -1.27 14.95 6.59
CA GLY A 32 -0.36 15.50 7.59
C GLY A 32 0.10 14.45 8.61
N LEU A 33 1.28 14.67 9.20
CA LEU A 33 1.78 13.82 10.29
C LEU A 33 1.01 14.06 11.60
N ALA A 34 0.67 12.98 12.29
CA ALA A 34 0.11 13.00 13.65
C ALA A 34 1.16 13.49 14.69
N PRO A 35 0.76 13.92 15.90
CA PRO A 35 1.69 14.44 16.90
C PRO A 35 2.84 13.49 17.23
N LEU A 36 2.56 12.20 17.46
CA LEU A 36 3.58 11.18 17.73
C LEU A 36 4.52 10.99 16.52
N GLN A 37 3.99 10.96 15.30
CA GLN A 37 4.80 10.90 14.08
C GLN A 37 5.74 12.09 13.98
N ARG A 38 5.29 13.32 14.28
CA ARG A 38 6.15 14.52 14.24
C ARG A 38 7.30 14.39 15.24
N GLN A 39 7.03 13.92 16.45
CA GLN A 39 8.08 13.71 17.47
C GLN A 39 9.14 12.72 16.98
N TRP A 40 8.73 11.58 16.44
CA TRP A 40 9.65 10.59 15.87
C TRP A 40 10.41 11.13 14.64
N TYR A 41 9.72 11.86 13.77
CA TYR A 41 10.32 12.47 12.58
C TYR A 41 11.43 13.45 12.97
N THR A 42 11.16 14.34 13.93
CA THR A 42 12.15 15.27 14.49
C THR A 42 13.30 14.52 15.15
N LYS A 43 13.03 13.47 15.94
CA LYS A 43 14.07 12.66 16.60
C LYS A 43 15.01 11.99 15.59
N ILE A 44 14.48 11.48 14.47
CA ILE A 44 15.28 10.87 13.40
C ILE A 44 16.20 11.92 12.75
N LEU A 45 15.67 13.11 12.44
CA LEU A 45 16.47 14.19 11.84
C LEU A 45 17.55 14.72 12.77
N MET A 46 17.24 14.90 14.06
CA MET A 46 18.18 15.43 15.05
C MET A 46 19.36 14.49 15.33
N LYS A 47 19.14 13.17 15.24
CA LYS A 47 20.18 12.17 15.53
C LYS A 47 21.36 12.26 14.55
N ASP A 48 21.11 12.66 13.31
CA ASP A 48 22.09 12.66 12.22
C ASP A 48 22.24 14.06 11.57
N ILE A 49 22.04 15.13 12.36
CA ILE A 49 22.03 16.52 11.87
C ILE A 49 23.35 16.94 11.20
N ASP A 50 24.48 16.46 11.70
CA ASP A 50 25.80 16.77 11.17
C ASP A 50 25.96 16.21 9.75
N ILE A 51 25.42 15.03 9.48
CA ILE A 51 25.47 14.36 8.17
C ILE A 51 24.57 15.08 7.17
N LEU A 52 23.38 15.52 7.61
CA LEU A 52 22.46 16.29 6.76
C LEU A 52 23.09 17.60 6.28
N ASN A 53 23.91 18.23 7.12
CA ASN A 53 24.54 19.51 6.81
C ASN A 53 25.89 19.40 6.09
N SER A 54 26.56 18.25 6.12
CA SER A 54 27.95 18.11 5.63
C SER A 54 28.21 16.97 4.64
N ALA A 55 27.17 16.30 4.11
CA ALA A 55 27.34 15.13 3.25
C ALA A 55 28.25 15.39 2.03
N SER A 56 29.41 14.74 1.99
CA SER A 56 30.39 14.80 0.89
C SER A 56 31.18 13.50 0.82
N GLY A 57 30.53 12.43 0.36
CA GLY A 57 31.19 11.15 0.16
C GLY A 57 30.24 9.96 -0.09
N LYS A 58 30.80 8.83 -0.51
CA LYS A 58 30.05 7.58 -0.76
C LYS A 58 29.52 6.95 0.54
N LEU A 59 30.24 7.09 1.66
CA LEU A 59 29.81 6.62 2.98
C LEU A 59 28.56 7.38 3.47
N ASP A 60 28.53 8.70 3.23
CA ASP A 60 27.40 9.56 3.59
C ASP A 60 26.15 9.21 2.80
N LYS A 61 26.29 8.79 1.53
CA LYS A 61 25.16 8.32 0.72
C LYS A 61 24.43 7.13 1.34
N ILE A 62 25.16 6.15 1.90
CA ILE A 62 24.55 4.98 2.54
C ILE A 62 23.81 5.40 3.82
N ARG A 63 24.39 6.31 4.61
CA ARG A 63 23.75 6.83 5.83
C ARG A 63 22.50 7.65 5.50
N LEU A 64 22.54 8.50 4.48
CA LEU A 64 21.38 9.26 3.99
C LEU A 64 20.24 8.33 3.52
N LEU A 65 20.57 7.25 2.82
CA LEU A 65 19.57 6.24 2.42
C LEU A 65 18.92 5.57 3.64
N ASN A 66 19.69 5.29 4.70
CA ASN A 66 19.14 4.78 5.94
C ASN A 66 18.21 5.80 6.62
N ILE A 67 18.60 7.08 6.68
CA ILE A 67 17.74 8.15 7.21
C ILE A 67 16.43 8.22 6.42
N LEU A 68 16.50 8.25 5.09
CA LEU A 68 15.31 8.23 4.22
C LEU A 68 14.42 7.03 4.51
N MET A 69 15.00 5.85 4.73
CA MET A 69 14.24 4.66 5.11
C MET A 69 13.54 4.81 6.47
N GLN A 70 14.19 5.39 7.49
CA GLN A 70 13.54 5.65 8.78
C GLN A 70 12.44 6.72 8.67
N LEU A 71 12.67 7.80 7.92
CA LEU A 71 11.64 8.82 7.67
C LEU A 71 10.42 8.21 6.96
N ARG A 72 10.66 7.29 6.02
CA ARG A 72 9.59 6.55 5.33
C ARG A 72 8.80 5.65 6.29
N LYS A 73 9.48 4.92 7.19
CA LYS A 73 8.80 4.14 8.26
C LYS A 73 7.94 5.03 9.14
N CYS A 74 8.48 6.16 9.57
CA CYS A 74 7.76 7.14 10.40
C CYS A 74 6.51 7.70 9.71
N ALA A 75 6.59 7.99 8.41
CA ALA A 75 5.46 8.47 7.62
C ALA A 75 4.37 7.39 7.44
N ASN A 76 4.73 6.10 7.46
CA ASN A 76 3.79 5.00 7.36
C ASN A 76 3.08 4.71 8.69
N HIS A 77 3.83 4.47 9.77
CA HIS A 77 3.28 4.31 11.12
C HIS A 77 4.38 4.39 12.19
N PRO A 78 4.18 5.10 13.32
CA PRO A 78 5.19 5.18 14.37
C PRO A 78 5.49 3.84 15.04
N TYR A 79 4.51 2.94 15.16
CA TYR A 79 4.71 1.61 15.78
C TYR A 79 5.56 0.64 14.97
N ILE A 80 6.02 1.03 13.77
CA ILE A 80 7.08 0.31 13.08
C ILE A 80 8.41 0.43 13.84
N PHE A 81 8.57 1.45 14.70
CA PHE A 81 9.70 1.58 15.61
C PHE A 81 9.44 0.84 16.92
N ASP A 82 10.42 0.06 17.34
CA ASP A 82 10.32 -0.68 18.59
C ASP A 82 10.32 0.33 19.78
N GLY A 83 9.40 0.13 20.73
CA GLY A 83 9.19 1.03 21.86
C GLY A 83 8.38 2.30 21.57
N ALA A 84 7.84 2.47 20.35
CA ALA A 84 6.91 3.56 20.05
C ALA A 84 5.47 3.27 20.48
N GLU A 85 5.10 1.99 20.56
CA GLU A 85 3.78 1.55 20.97
C GLU A 85 3.67 1.53 22.50
N PRO A 86 2.59 2.10 23.08
CA PRO A 86 2.37 2.07 24.53
C PRO A 86 2.14 0.62 24.98
N GLY A 87 2.90 0.17 25.97
CA GLY A 87 2.78 -1.16 26.54
C GLY A 87 4.07 -1.62 27.22
N PRO A 88 4.08 -2.83 27.82
CA PRO A 88 2.94 -3.77 27.91
C PRO A 88 1.80 -3.31 28.84
N PRO A 89 0.53 -3.77 28.64
CA PRO A 89 0.08 -4.65 27.56
C PRO A 89 -0.15 -3.90 26.24
N TYR A 90 0.17 -4.54 25.12
CA TYR A 90 -0.16 -4.04 23.78
C TYR A 90 -1.62 -4.34 23.48
N THR A 91 -2.41 -3.31 23.19
CA THR A 91 -3.84 -3.42 22.91
C THR A 91 -4.15 -2.87 21.51
N THR A 92 -5.08 -3.50 20.81
CA THR A 92 -5.55 -3.04 19.50
C THR A 92 -6.72 -2.09 19.70
N ASP A 93 -6.40 -0.83 20.02
CA ASP A 93 -7.40 0.20 20.31
C ASP A 93 -7.28 1.40 19.34
N LYS A 94 -8.11 2.41 19.58
CA LYS A 94 -8.17 3.67 18.82
C LYS A 94 -6.80 4.36 18.68
N HIS A 95 -5.85 4.15 19.60
CA HIS A 95 -4.50 4.72 19.51
C HIS A 95 -3.72 4.22 18.29
N LEU A 96 -4.05 3.05 17.75
CA LEU A 96 -3.49 2.53 16.49
C LEU A 96 -3.83 3.47 15.31
N VAL A 97 -5.02 4.05 15.33
CA VAL A 97 -5.46 5.00 14.30
C VAL A 97 -4.99 6.42 14.62
N ASP A 98 -5.26 6.90 15.84
CA ASP A 98 -5.04 8.30 16.21
C ASP A 98 -3.55 8.73 16.16
N ASN A 99 -2.62 7.78 16.30
CA ASN A 99 -1.19 8.06 16.27
C ASN A 99 -0.59 8.13 14.85
N CYS A 100 -1.36 7.88 13.79
CA CYS A 100 -0.89 7.97 12.42
C CYS A 100 -1.86 8.72 11.52
N GLY A 101 -1.39 9.79 10.88
CA GLY A 101 -2.22 10.61 10.00
C GLY A 101 -2.85 9.81 8.86
N LYS A 102 -2.08 8.88 8.24
CA LYS A 102 -2.58 8.00 7.18
C LYS A 102 -3.68 7.09 7.69
N MET A 103 -3.53 6.51 8.88
CA MET A 103 -4.54 5.64 9.48
C MET A 103 -5.83 6.40 9.78
N ILE A 104 -5.76 7.65 10.27
CA ILE A 104 -6.96 8.48 10.50
C ILE A 104 -7.79 8.67 9.23
N ILE A 105 -7.13 8.90 8.10
CA ILE A 105 -7.80 9.07 6.81
C ILE A 105 -8.29 7.72 6.28
N LEU A 106 -7.46 6.69 6.35
CA LEU A 106 -7.79 5.35 5.91
C LEU A 106 -9.01 4.81 6.66
N ASP A 107 -9.09 5.03 7.97
CA ASP A 107 -10.21 4.60 8.80
C ASP A 107 -11.55 5.16 8.32
N LYS A 108 -11.61 6.49 8.12
CA LYS A 108 -12.81 7.17 7.58
C LYS A 108 -13.14 6.71 6.17
N LEU A 109 -12.12 6.49 5.35
CA LEU A 109 -12.28 6.04 3.96
C LEU A 109 -12.85 4.63 3.89
N LEU A 110 -12.29 3.67 4.64
CA LEU A 110 -12.70 2.27 4.63
C LEU A 110 -14.14 2.10 5.14
N ILE A 111 -14.54 2.84 6.19
CA ILE A 111 -15.93 2.82 6.69
C ILE A 111 -16.90 3.23 5.58
N LYS A 112 -16.64 4.38 4.93
CA LYS A 112 -17.48 4.88 3.84
C LYS A 112 -17.54 3.92 2.66
N LEU A 113 -16.41 3.32 2.28
CA LEU A 113 -16.35 2.37 1.16
C LEU A 113 -17.07 1.05 1.48
N LYS A 114 -17.06 0.61 2.75
CA LYS A 114 -17.81 -0.57 3.19
C LYS A 114 -19.31 -0.33 3.07
N GLU A 115 -19.80 0.84 3.49
CA GLU A 115 -21.21 1.25 3.34
C GLU A 115 -21.65 1.30 1.87
N GLN A 116 -20.73 1.64 0.95
CA GLN A 116 -20.98 1.67 -0.49
C GLN A 116 -20.91 0.29 -1.17
N GLY A 117 -20.50 -0.76 -0.43
CA GLY A 117 -20.32 -2.10 -1.00
C GLY A 117 -19.12 -2.21 -1.97
N SER A 118 -18.12 -1.35 -1.81
CA SER A 118 -16.84 -1.47 -2.53
C SER A 118 -15.94 -2.53 -1.88
N ARG A 119 -14.97 -3.01 -2.64
CA ARG A 119 -13.96 -3.99 -2.21
C ARG A 119 -12.57 -3.46 -2.52
N ILE A 120 -11.64 -3.66 -1.59
CA ILE A 120 -10.46 -2.80 -1.48
C ILE A 120 -9.18 -3.61 -1.53
N LEU A 121 -8.25 -3.21 -2.38
CA LEU A 121 -6.86 -3.68 -2.35
C LEU A 121 -6.00 -2.64 -1.64
N ILE A 122 -5.22 -3.05 -0.64
CA ILE A 122 -4.25 -2.17 0.04
C ILE A 122 -2.86 -2.70 -0.26
N PHE A 123 -2.04 -1.89 -0.94
CA PHE A 123 -0.64 -2.21 -1.21
C PHE A 123 0.28 -1.49 -0.23
N SER A 124 1.27 -2.20 0.28
CA SER A 124 2.36 -1.65 1.08
C SER A 124 3.69 -2.28 0.69
N GLN A 125 4.77 -1.52 0.79
CA GLN A 125 6.14 -2.01 0.59
C GLN A 125 6.70 -2.68 1.85
N MET A 126 6.18 -2.35 3.03
CA MET A 126 6.67 -2.85 4.31
C MET A 126 5.73 -3.91 4.88
N THR A 127 6.21 -5.13 5.08
CA THR A 127 5.42 -6.22 5.70
C THR A 127 4.99 -5.90 7.12
N ARG A 128 5.86 -5.23 7.91
CA ARG A 128 5.49 -4.73 9.26
C ARG A 128 4.28 -3.78 9.24
N MET A 129 4.06 -3.06 8.14
CA MET A 129 2.87 -2.21 8.00
C MET A 129 1.62 -3.06 7.71
N LEU A 130 1.77 -4.20 7.02
CA LEU A 130 0.67 -5.14 6.83
C LEU A 130 0.26 -5.78 8.16
N ASP A 131 1.20 -6.08 9.05
CA ASP A 131 0.91 -6.57 10.41
C ASP A 131 0.03 -5.55 11.18
N ILE A 132 0.39 -4.26 11.14
CA ILE A 132 -0.39 -3.18 11.76
C ILE A 132 -1.80 -3.05 11.13
N LEU A 133 -1.90 -3.18 9.80
CA LEU A 133 -3.18 -3.12 9.09
C LEU A 133 -4.06 -4.35 9.39
N GLU A 134 -3.45 -5.50 9.63
CA GLU A 134 -4.12 -6.73 10.05
C GLU A 134 -4.75 -6.57 11.43
N ASP A 135 -3.99 -6.10 12.42
CA ASP A 135 -4.49 -5.76 13.75
C ASP A 135 -5.64 -4.74 13.69
N TYR A 136 -5.51 -3.72 12.84
CA TYR A 136 -6.56 -2.74 12.58
C TYR A 136 -7.82 -3.38 11.99
N CYS A 137 -7.69 -4.28 11.01
CA CYS A 137 -8.83 -4.98 10.42
C CYS A 137 -9.54 -5.87 11.44
N ILE A 138 -8.79 -6.56 12.31
CA ILE A 138 -9.34 -7.36 13.41
C ILE A 138 -10.14 -6.46 14.36
N TRP A 139 -9.54 -5.35 14.81
CA TRP A 139 -10.22 -4.39 15.69
C TRP A 139 -11.51 -3.80 15.08
N ARG A 140 -11.49 -3.47 13.78
CA ARG A 140 -12.67 -2.97 13.05
C ARG A 140 -13.65 -4.05 12.60
N ASN A 141 -13.38 -5.33 12.85
CA ASN A 141 -14.14 -6.46 12.33
C ASN A 141 -14.32 -6.39 10.80
N PHE A 142 -13.23 -6.10 10.09
CA PHE A 142 -13.16 -6.18 8.64
C PHE A 142 -12.61 -7.53 8.24
N GLU A 143 -13.37 -8.27 7.44
CA GLU A 143 -12.88 -9.50 6.85
C GLU A 143 -11.84 -9.20 5.77
N TYR A 144 -10.68 -9.84 5.87
CA TYR A 144 -9.57 -9.59 4.97
C TYR A 144 -8.92 -10.87 4.45
N CYS A 145 -8.12 -10.69 3.39
CA CYS A 145 -7.08 -11.60 2.92
C CYS A 145 -5.73 -10.89 2.95
N ARG A 146 -4.63 -11.63 3.13
CA ARG A 146 -3.26 -11.10 3.13
C ARG A 146 -2.38 -11.93 2.21
N LEU A 147 -1.53 -11.27 1.43
CA LEU A 147 -0.56 -11.91 0.55
C LEU A 147 0.77 -11.15 0.58
N ASP A 148 1.80 -11.81 1.07
CA ASP A 148 3.17 -11.30 1.05
C ASP A 148 4.15 -12.31 0.45
N GLY A 149 5.45 -12.02 0.54
CA GLY A 149 6.49 -12.87 -0.03
C GLY A 149 6.71 -14.19 0.70
N GLN A 150 6.14 -14.36 1.90
CA GLN A 150 6.30 -15.58 2.71
C GLN A 150 5.10 -16.53 2.55
N THR A 151 3.99 -16.05 1.98
CA THR A 151 2.81 -16.88 1.71
C THR A 151 3.13 -18.00 0.71
N SER A 152 2.78 -19.24 1.07
CA SER A 152 2.95 -20.41 0.20
C SER A 152 2.15 -20.28 -1.10
N HIS A 153 2.51 -21.05 -2.13
CA HIS A 153 1.78 -21.03 -3.39
C HIS A 153 0.32 -21.51 -3.25
N GLU A 154 0.07 -22.49 -2.38
CA GLU A 154 -1.27 -23.02 -2.12
C GLU A 154 -2.15 -22.01 -1.38
N ASP A 155 -1.64 -21.43 -0.28
CA ASP A 155 -2.36 -20.41 0.50
C ASP A 155 -2.63 -19.15 -0.31
N ARG A 156 -1.69 -18.80 -1.21
CA ARG A 156 -1.86 -17.69 -2.15
C ARG A 156 -3.07 -17.91 -3.03
N GLN A 157 -3.17 -19.08 -3.66
CA GLN A 157 -4.28 -19.38 -4.57
C GLN A 157 -5.60 -19.43 -3.81
N ALA A 158 -5.63 -20.07 -2.63
CA ALA A 158 -6.80 -20.10 -1.76
C ALA A 158 -7.28 -18.70 -1.36
N SER A 159 -6.36 -17.78 -1.04
CA SER A 159 -6.69 -16.39 -0.68
C SER A 159 -7.26 -15.59 -1.86
N ILE A 160 -6.73 -15.82 -3.07
CA ILE A 160 -7.21 -15.21 -4.31
C ILE A 160 -8.61 -15.71 -4.65
N ASP A 161 -8.84 -17.02 -4.54
CA ASP A 161 -10.13 -17.64 -4.83
C ASP A 161 -11.18 -17.24 -3.80
N ALA A 162 -10.82 -17.24 -2.51
CA ALA A 162 -11.69 -16.76 -1.43
C ALA A 162 -12.09 -15.29 -1.63
N TYR A 163 -11.18 -14.45 -2.10
CA TYR A 163 -11.50 -13.05 -2.41
C TYR A 163 -12.35 -12.95 -3.68
N ASN A 164 -12.04 -13.67 -4.75
CA ASN A 164 -12.80 -13.57 -6.00
C ASN A 164 -14.13 -14.34 -6.00
N SER A 165 -14.43 -15.13 -4.96
CA SER A 165 -15.64 -15.93 -4.91
C SER A 165 -16.91 -15.05 -5.03
N PRO A 166 -17.96 -15.56 -5.70
CA PRO A 166 -19.25 -14.87 -5.73
C PRO A 166 -19.76 -14.64 -4.31
N ASN A 167 -20.17 -13.42 -4.00
CA ASN A 167 -20.65 -13.02 -2.67
C ASN A 167 -19.63 -13.24 -1.54
N SER A 168 -18.32 -13.21 -1.85
CA SER A 168 -17.27 -13.20 -0.84
C SER A 168 -17.49 -12.09 0.18
N THR A 169 -17.40 -12.44 1.47
CA THR A 169 -17.46 -11.50 2.59
C THR A 169 -16.16 -10.73 2.78
N LYS A 170 -15.08 -11.12 2.09
CA LYS A 170 -13.75 -10.49 2.18
C LYS A 170 -13.80 -9.06 1.63
N PHE A 171 -13.66 -8.10 2.51
CA PHE A 171 -13.74 -6.67 2.20
C PHE A 171 -12.38 -6.08 1.79
N VAL A 172 -11.31 -6.45 2.49
CA VAL A 172 -9.95 -5.94 2.26
C VAL A 172 -9.03 -7.06 1.77
N PHE A 173 -8.21 -6.78 0.76
CA PHE A 173 -7.06 -7.62 0.43
C PHE A 173 -5.78 -6.80 0.61
N MET A 174 -4.98 -7.18 1.60
CA MET A 174 -3.67 -6.59 1.86
C MET A 174 -2.59 -7.31 1.07
N LEU A 175 -1.79 -6.56 0.31
CA LEU A 175 -0.72 -7.12 -0.50
C LEU A 175 0.59 -6.38 -0.26
N SER A 176 1.68 -7.14 -0.17
CA SER A 176 2.99 -6.51 -0.40
C SER A 176 3.12 -6.17 -1.89
N THR A 177 3.59 -4.98 -2.23
CA THR A 177 3.64 -4.54 -3.64
C THR A 177 4.46 -5.50 -4.51
N ARG A 178 5.53 -6.08 -3.96
CA ARG A 178 6.34 -7.10 -4.65
C ARG A 178 5.56 -8.40 -4.92
N ALA A 179 4.83 -8.91 -3.94
CA ALA A 179 4.07 -10.14 -4.11
C ALA A 179 2.84 -9.94 -5.02
N GLY A 180 2.21 -8.76 -4.97
CA GLY A 180 1.13 -8.37 -5.88
C GLY A 180 1.58 -8.20 -7.34
N GLY A 181 2.86 -7.94 -7.59
CA GLY A 181 3.44 -7.82 -8.94
C GLY A 181 3.39 -9.12 -9.76
N LEU A 182 3.25 -10.29 -9.12
CA LEU A 182 3.45 -11.63 -9.70
C LEU A 182 2.30 -12.18 -10.58
N GLY A 183 1.52 -11.31 -11.23
CA GLY A 183 0.56 -11.73 -12.26
C GLY A 183 -0.83 -12.17 -11.77
N ILE A 184 -1.18 -11.91 -10.51
CA ILE A 184 -2.48 -12.26 -9.94
C ILE A 184 -3.66 -11.51 -10.59
N ASN A 185 -4.87 -12.03 -10.44
CA ASN A 185 -6.10 -11.39 -10.93
C ASN A 185 -7.04 -11.09 -9.76
N LEU A 186 -7.31 -9.80 -9.53
CA LEU A 186 -8.17 -9.33 -8.44
C LEU A 186 -9.23 -8.35 -8.99
N ALA A 187 -9.82 -8.71 -10.14
CA ALA A 187 -10.81 -7.88 -10.84
C ALA A 187 -12.13 -7.66 -10.08
N THR A 188 -12.34 -8.35 -8.95
CA THR A 188 -13.51 -8.15 -8.08
C THR A 188 -13.40 -6.92 -7.16
N ALA A 189 -12.20 -6.34 -7.03
CA ALA A 189 -11.97 -5.09 -6.30
C ALA A 189 -12.15 -3.88 -7.20
N ASP A 190 -12.79 -2.82 -6.69
CA ASP A 190 -13.04 -1.56 -7.38
C ASP A 190 -12.27 -0.37 -6.79
N VAL A 191 -11.62 -0.56 -5.64
CA VAL A 191 -10.74 0.46 -5.02
C VAL A 191 -9.36 -0.12 -4.76
N VAL A 192 -8.34 0.67 -5.10
CA VAL A 192 -6.93 0.37 -4.82
C VAL A 192 -6.34 1.49 -3.99
N VAL A 193 -5.82 1.17 -2.81
CA VAL A 193 -5.09 2.09 -1.94
C VAL A 193 -3.61 1.73 -2.00
N LEU A 194 -2.79 2.65 -2.47
CA LEU A 194 -1.33 2.57 -2.37
C LEU A 194 -0.93 3.23 -1.05
N TYR A 195 -0.76 2.44 0.01
CA TYR A 195 -0.46 3.00 1.34
C TYR A 195 0.92 3.67 1.37
N ASP A 196 1.89 3.11 0.64
CA ASP A 196 3.16 3.75 0.35
C ASP A 196 3.71 3.38 -1.03
N SER A 197 4.25 4.38 -1.73
CA SER A 197 4.66 4.24 -3.13
C SER A 197 6.04 3.59 -3.29
N ASP A 198 6.23 2.83 -4.36
CA ASP A 198 7.56 2.37 -4.76
C ASP A 198 8.43 3.54 -5.27
N TRP A 199 9.76 3.37 -5.20
CA TRP A 199 10.68 4.30 -5.85
C TRP A 199 10.58 4.21 -7.38
N ASN A 200 10.18 3.05 -7.91
CA ASN A 200 9.88 2.82 -9.31
C ASN A 200 8.35 2.86 -9.55
N PRO A 201 7.80 3.92 -10.16
CA PRO A 201 6.36 4.04 -10.42
C PRO A 201 5.77 2.91 -11.26
N GLN A 202 6.58 2.21 -12.05
CA GLN A 202 6.12 1.07 -12.85
C GLN A 202 5.63 -0.09 -11.97
N VAL A 203 6.20 -0.25 -10.78
CA VAL A 203 5.80 -1.28 -9.82
C VAL A 203 4.39 -0.99 -9.29
N ASP A 204 4.12 0.26 -8.93
CA ASP A 204 2.78 0.68 -8.49
C ASP A 204 1.75 0.63 -9.63
N LEU A 205 2.14 1.00 -10.85
CA LEU A 205 1.30 0.83 -12.05
C LEU A 205 0.94 -0.65 -12.28
N GLN A 206 1.88 -1.58 -12.08
CA GLN A 206 1.63 -3.01 -12.19
C GLN A 206 0.69 -3.53 -11.09
N ALA A 207 0.81 -2.98 -9.88
CA ALA A 207 -0.08 -3.30 -8.75
C ALA A 207 -1.51 -2.81 -9.00
N THR A 208 -1.70 -1.55 -9.44
CA THR A 208 -3.04 -1.01 -9.76
C THR A 208 -3.72 -1.76 -10.91
N ASP A 209 -2.93 -2.20 -11.90
CA ASP A 209 -3.40 -3.03 -13.01
C ASP A 209 -3.83 -4.45 -12.60
N ARG A 210 -3.71 -4.84 -11.31
CA ARG A 210 -4.31 -6.08 -10.77
C ARG A 210 -5.83 -6.00 -10.65
N ALA A 211 -6.36 -4.82 -10.30
CA ALA A 211 -7.79 -4.53 -10.27
C ALA A 211 -8.30 -3.99 -11.61
N HIS A 212 -7.48 -3.15 -12.29
CA HIS A 212 -7.81 -2.60 -13.60
C HIS A 212 -7.41 -3.57 -14.73
N ARG A 213 -8.15 -4.67 -14.84
CA ARG A 213 -7.91 -5.73 -15.84
C ARG A 213 -9.21 -6.19 -16.49
N ILE A 214 -9.09 -6.92 -17.59
CA ILE A 214 -10.21 -7.60 -18.25
C ILE A 214 -10.96 -8.45 -17.20
N GLY A 215 -12.27 -8.28 -17.14
CA GLY A 215 -13.14 -8.84 -16.09
C GLY A 215 -13.65 -7.80 -15.10
N GLN A 216 -13.02 -6.63 -15.03
CA GLN A 216 -13.51 -5.51 -14.24
C GLN A 216 -14.78 -4.90 -14.86
N THR A 217 -15.80 -4.70 -14.04
CA THR A 217 -17.09 -4.13 -14.44
C THR A 217 -17.37 -2.76 -13.81
N LYS A 218 -16.67 -2.41 -12.73
CA LYS A 218 -16.77 -1.13 -12.02
C LYS A 218 -15.60 -0.20 -12.37
N THR A 219 -15.82 1.09 -12.23
CA THR A 219 -14.74 2.10 -12.29
C THR A 219 -13.74 1.84 -11.17
N VAL A 220 -12.44 1.78 -11.51
CA VAL A 220 -11.39 1.53 -10.51
C VAL A 220 -10.89 2.85 -9.96
N ASN A 221 -11.05 3.06 -8.65
CA ASN A 221 -10.54 4.24 -7.95
C ASN A 221 -9.20 3.91 -7.29
N ILE A 222 -8.15 4.63 -7.68
CA ILE A 222 -6.80 4.51 -7.13
C ILE A 222 -6.58 5.69 -6.18
N ILE A 223 -6.20 5.39 -4.95
CA ILE A 223 -5.93 6.36 -3.89
C ILE A 223 -4.47 6.20 -3.48
N ASN A 224 -3.69 7.28 -3.60
CA ASN A 224 -2.26 7.33 -3.32
C ASN A 224 -1.97 8.41 -2.27
#